data_AF-A0A7J7LRU9-F1
#
_entry.id   AF-A0A7J7LRU9-F1
#
_cell.length_a   1.000
_cell.length_b   1.000
_cell.length_c   1.000
_cell.angle_alpha   90.00
_cell.angle_beta   90.00
_cell.angle_gamma   90.00
#
_symmetry.space_group_name_H-M   'P 1'
#
loop_
_entity.id
_entity.type
_entity.pdbx_description
1 polymer ?
#
loop_
_entity_poly.entity_id
_entity_poly.type
_entity_poly.pdbx_seq_one_letter_code
_entity_poly.pdbx_strand_id
1 'polypeptide(L)'
;MLAAIRGFTQNLYFISQRRTIKMAFSSPINKRFKSDGVNGVLKRVGTHNGSFHCDEALGCFMIRLTNKFFQAEIVRTRDPKVLETLDAVLDVGGVYDPTRDRFDHHQKGFEEVFGHGFTTKLSSAGLVYKHYGLEIIAKELELEEGHPDVQRLFLAVYKSFMEAIDAVDNGVNRYDTDLPPRYVNNTHLSSRVGRLNLDWMEADQSSERENEAFQRAMALAGGEFLENVRFHAKSWLPARSIVLECLEARRDVDPNGEIMTLNRFCPWKLHLFELEEETKIDPSIKYVLYQIILSAMEENLSIYRKKIEYTKKDERSKSWRVQAASVAPDKFESRKPLPVQWRGLRDEELSELSGIPGCVFVHMSGFIGGNKSYEGALSMAREALKLQVE
;
A
#
# COMPACT_ATOMS: atom_id res chain seq x y z
N MET A 1 7.28 -43.69 9.93
CA MET A 1 8.29 -42.95 10.70
C MET A 1 9.42 -42.50 9.76
N LEU A 2 9.16 -41.56 8.83
CA LEU A 2 10.19 -40.91 7.97
C LEU A 2 9.59 -39.84 7.03
N ALA A 3 8.60 -39.05 7.48
CA ALA A 3 8.01 -37.96 6.66
C ALA A 3 7.85 -36.61 7.40
N ALA A 4 8.29 -36.50 8.67
CA ALA A 4 8.07 -35.31 9.49
C ALA A 4 9.30 -34.37 9.63
N ILE A 5 10.42 -34.65 8.95
CA ILE A 5 11.69 -33.93 9.16
C ILE A 5 11.98 -32.88 8.07
N ARG A 6 11.24 -32.84 6.96
CA ARG A 6 11.50 -31.87 5.86
C ARG A 6 10.89 -30.47 6.04
N GLY A 7 10.05 -30.26 7.06
CA GLY A 7 9.44 -28.95 7.34
C GLY A 7 10.28 -28.03 8.23
N PHE A 8 11.28 -28.55 8.93
CA PHE A 8 12.05 -27.76 9.91
C PHE A 8 13.31 -27.09 9.32
N THR A 9 13.82 -27.59 8.19
CA THR A 9 15.07 -27.08 7.59
C THR A 9 14.88 -25.87 6.68
N GLN A 10 13.67 -25.57 6.21
CA GLN A 10 13.41 -24.35 5.42
C GLN A 10 13.33 -23.08 6.28
N ASN A 11 12.84 -23.18 7.53
CA ASN A 11 12.81 -22.02 8.45
C ASN A 11 14.20 -21.64 8.97
N LEU A 12 15.14 -22.58 9.06
CA LEU A 12 16.51 -22.30 9.50
C LEU A 12 17.36 -21.59 8.42
N TYR A 13 16.97 -21.67 7.14
CA TYR A 13 17.69 -20.96 6.08
C TYR A 13 17.43 -19.44 6.09
N PHE A 14 16.28 -19.00 6.60
CA PHE A 14 15.93 -17.58 6.72
C PHE A 14 16.65 -16.86 7.87
N ILE A 15 17.09 -17.58 8.89
CA ILE A 15 17.77 -17.00 10.06
C ILE A 15 19.27 -16.73 9.78
N SER A 16 19.85 -17.40 8.77
CA SER A 16 21.29 -17.36 8.47
C SER A 16 21.75 -16.21 7.55
N GLN A 17 20.86 -15.46 6.90
CA GLN A 17 21.24 -14.31 6.09
C GLN A 17 20.88 -12.99 6.76
N ARG A 18 21.40 -12.77 7.97
CA ARG A 18 21.50 -11.43 8.55
C ARG A 18 22.56 -10.62 7.80
N ARG A 19 22.22 -10.12 6.62
CA ARG A 19 22.74 -8.84 6.14
C ARG A 19 21.63 -7.84 6.32
N THR A 20 21.79 -6.96 7.31
CA THR A 20 21.06 -5.70 7.36
C THR A 20 21.32 -5.00 6.02
N ILE A 21 20.36 -5.09 5.09
CA ILE A 21 20.48 -4.38 3.82
C ILE A 21 20.37 -2.90 4.18
N LYS A 22 21.53 -2.23 4.30
CA LYS A 22 21.58 -0.78 4.25
C LYS A 22 21.20 -0.38 2.82
N MET A 23 19.91 -0.31 2.55
CA MET A 23 19.43 0.19 1.27
C MET A 23 19.61 1.71 1.26
N ALA A 24 20.75 2.15 0.74
CA ALA A 24 21.00 3.56 0.46
C ALA A 24 20.22 3.97 -0.79
N PHE A 25 18.94 4.34 -0.60
CA PHE A 25 18.13 4.88 -1.68
C PHE A 25 18.20 6.41 -1.67
N SER A 26 18.89 6.99 -2.65
CA SER A 26 18.79 8.41 -2.98
C SER A 26 17.55 8.67 -3.85
N SER A 27 16.75 9.70 -3.54
CA SER A 27 15.74 10.26 -4.47
C SER A 27 16.35 11.32 -5.39
N PRO A 28 15.75 11.68 -6.55
CA PRO A 28 14.82 10.94 -7.40
C PRO A 28 15.52 10.35 -8.64
N ILE A 29 14.81 9.43 -9.29
CA ILE A 29 14.95 8.83 -10.64
C ILE A 29 15.91 9.55 -11.61
N ASN A 30 15.93 10.88 -11.68
CA ASN A 30 16.74 11.65 -12.64
C ASN A 30 18.26 11.38 -12.68
N LYS A 31 18.89 10.83 -11.63
CA LYS A 31 20.36 10.57 -11.67
C LYS A 31 20.78 9.17 -12.08
N ARG A 32 19.90 8.16 -12.03
CA ARG A 32 20.29 6.75 -12.16
C ARG A 32 19.91 6.10 -13.50
N PHE A 33 19.04 6.70 -14.30
CA PHE A 33 18.81 6.26 -15.68
C PHE A 33 19.80 6.88 -16.66
N LYS A 34 21.10 6.66 -16.43
CA LYS A 34 22.07 6.88 -17.51
C LYS A 34 21.88 5.73 -18.48
N SER A 35 21.28 6.03 -19.63
CA SER A 35 21.42 5.20 -20.82
C SER A 35 22.90 5.05 -21.10
N ASP A 36 23.40 3.82 -21.20
CA ASP A 36 24.62 3.57 -21.95
C ASP A 36 24.36 4.02 -23.39
N GLY A 37 24.85 5.22 -23.73
CA GLY A 37 24.88 5.83 -25.06
C GLY A 37 23.65 5.60 -25.96
N VAL A 38 22.62 6.45 -25.87
CA VAL A 38 21.55 6.48 -26.88
C VAL A 38 21.61 7.80 -27.65
N ASN A 39 22.38 7.79 -28.74
CA ASN A 39 22.18 8.66 -29.91
C ASN A 39 21.04 8.10 -30.81
N GLY A 40 20.04 7.46 -30.21
CA GLY A 40 18.92 6.80 -30.89
C GLY A 40 17.62 7.57 -30.74
N VAL A 41 16.75 7.49 -31.75
CA VAL A 41 15.40 8.04 -31.72
C VAL A 41 14.62 7.44 -30.55
N LEU A 42 14.00 8.29 -29.72
CA LEU A 42 13.15 7.83 -28.62
C LEU A 42 12.01 6.96 -29.17
N LYS A 43 11.71 5.87 -28.46
CA LYS A 43 10.53 5.05 -28.74
C LYS A 43 9.26 5.89 -28.60
N ARG A 44 8.22 5.53 -29.34
CA ARG A 44 6.94 6.24 -29.37
C ARG A 44 5.82 5.33 -28.89
N VAL A 45 5.07 5.77 -27.89
CA VAL A 45 3.98 5.02 -27.27
C VAL A 45 2.66 5.76 -27.50
N GLY A 46 1.69 5.06 -28.08
CA GLY A 46 0.36 5.58 -28.38
C GLY A 46 -0.61 5.43 -27.22
N THR A 47 -1.47 6.42 -27.04
CA THR A 47 -2.73 6.32 -26.29
C THR A 47 -3.77 7.23 -26.96
N HIS A 48 -5.02 7.23 -26.51
CA HIS A 48 -6.04 8.08 -27.10
C HIS A 48 -5.86 9.57 -26.72
N ASN A 49 -6.34 10.46 -27.59
CA ASN A 49 -6.54 11.88 -27.30
C ASN A 49 -7.93 12.11 -26.67
N GLY A 50 -8.31 13.35 -26.40
CA GLY A 50 -9.57 13.68 -25.72
C GLY A 50 -9.46 13.60 -24.20
N SER A 51 -10.62 13.50 -23.55
CA SER A 51 -10.68 13.25 -22.11
C SER A 51 -9.93 11.98 -21.76
N PHE A 52 -9.24 11.99 -20.61
CA PHE A 52 -8.42 10.91 -20.11
C PHE A 52 -8.83 10.43 -18.73
N HIS A 53 -8.49 9.18 -18.42
CA HIS A 53 -8.68 8.49 -17.16
C HIS A 53 -7.35 8.27 -16.45
N CYS A 54 -7.41 7.46 -15.39
CA CYS A 54 -6.26 7.22 -14.53
C CYS A 54 -5.39 6.09 -15.04
N ASP A 55 -5.98 5.11 -15.71
CA ASP A 55 -5.30 3.90 -16.12
C ASP A 55 -4.37 4.18 -17.31
N GLU A 56 -4.79 4.91 -18.33
CA GLU A 56 -3.91 5.21 -19.46
C GLU A 56 -2.85 6.26 -19.08
N ALA A 57 -3.18 7.21 -18.20
CA ALA A 57 -2.18 8.10 -17.60
C ALA A 57 -1.11 7.33 -16.81
N LEU A 58 -1.52 6.36 -15.98
CA LEU A 58 -0.60 5.53 -15.21
C LEU A 58 0.18 4.54 -16.09
N GLY A 59 -0.47 3.90 -17.05
CA GLY A 59 0.12 2.97 -18.01
C GLY A 59 1.21 3.64 -18.84
N CYS A 60 0.93 4.83 -19.39
CA CYS A 60 1.93 5.65 -20.09
C CYS A 60 3.09 6.07 -19.19
N PHE A 61 2.86 6.30 -17.89
CA PHE A 61 3.95 6.59 -16.96
C PHE A 61 4.81 5.35 -16.70
N MET A 62 4.19 4.22 -16.37
CA MET A 62 4.89 2.99 -16.02
C MET A 62 5.72 2.44 -17.17
N ILE A 63 5.17 2.40 -18.38
CA ILE A 63 5.90 1.85 -19.53
C ILE A 63 7.19 2.64 -19.80
N ARG A 64 7.21 3.95 -19.52
CA ARG A 64 8.40 4.81 -19.65
C ARG A 64 9.52 4.52 -18.63
N LEU A 65 9.25 3.71 -17.61
CA LEU A 65 10.24 3.23 -16.64
C LEU A 65 10.95 1.93 -17.09
N THR A 66 10.41 1.26 -18.11
CA THR A 66 10.97 0.01 -18.67
C THR A 66 12.23 0.30 -19.49
N ASN A 67 13.06 -0.72 -19.70
CA ASN A 67 14.27 -0.62 -20.51
C ASN A 67 13.91 -0.39 -21.97
N LYS A 68 12.87 -1.09 -22.44
CA LYS A 68 12.43 -1.07 -23.83
C LYS A 68 11.85 0.29 -24.24
N PHE A 69 11.13 0.95 -23.34
CA PHE A 69 10.45 2.22 -23.62
C PHE A 69 10.94 3.36 -22.74
N PHE A 70 12.18 3.30 -22.28
CA PHE A 70 12.72 4.29 -21.35
C PHE A 70 12.56 5.71 -21.92
N GLN A 71 11.87 6.58 -21.17
CA GLN A 71 11.55 7.95 -21.59
C GLN A 71 10.84 8.10 -22.93
N ALA A 72 10.16 7.06 -23.42
CA ALA A 72 9.43 7.10 -24.68
C ALA A 72 8.52 8.34 -24.79
N GLU A 73 8.43 8.86 -26.02
CA GLU A 73 7.50 9.93 -26.38
C GLU A 73 6.07 9.39 -26.33
N ILE A 74 5.17 10.13 -25.67
CA ILE A 74 3.75 9.79 -25.65
C ILE A 74 3.04 10.51 -26.80
N VAL A 75 2.38 9.73 -27.65
CA VAL A 75 1.61 10.20 -28.80
C VAL A 75 0.14 9.96 -28.53
N ARG A 76 -0.67 11.02 -28.47
CA ARG A 76 -2.11 10.94 -28.18
C ARG A 76 -2.93 11.05 -29.46
N THR A 77 -3.57 9.97 -29.89
CA THR A 77 -4.34 9.89 -31.14
C THR A 77 -5.26 8.67 -31.16
N ARG A 78 -6.34 8.72 -31.95
CA ARG A 78 -7.16 7.56 -32.31
C ARG A 78 -7.01 7.13 -33.78
N ASP A 79 -6.14 7.80 -34.54
CA ASP A 79 -5.93 7.45 -35.96
C ASP A 79 -5.23 6.09 -36.08
N PRO A 80 -5.90 5.06 -36.62
CA PRO A 80 -5.32 3.72 -36.75
C PRO A 80 -4.02 3.71 -37.56
N LYS A 81 -3.89 4.59 -38.56
CA LYS A 81 -2.68 4.68 -39.38
C LYS A 81 -1.50 5.22 -38.59
N VAL A 82 -1.74 6.13 -37.63
CA VAL A 82 -0.68 6.60 -36.74
C VAL A 82 -0.34 5.51 -35.73
N LEU A 83 -1.35 4.89 -35.09
CA LEU A 83 -1.18 3.84 -34.08
C LEU A 83 -0.38 2.63 -34.60
N GLU A 84 -0.55 2.27 -35.88
CA GLU A 84 0.19 1.18 -36.52
C GLU A 84 1.71 1.47 -36.60
N THR A 85 2.10 2.74 -36.66
CA THR A 85 3.53 3.16 -36.72
C THR A 85 4.21 3.24 -35.35
N LEU A 86 3.47 3.12 -34.25
CA LEU A 86 3.99 3.31 -32.90
C LEU A 86 4.57 2.01 -32.33
N ASP A 87 5.59 2.15 -31.48
CA ASP A 87 6.31 1.02 -30.89
C ASP A 87 5.44 0.26 -29.87
N ALA A 88 4.59 0.96 -29.12
CA ALA A 88 3.55 0.38 -28.27
C ALA A 88 2.27 1.21 -28.35
N VAL A 89 1.13 0.61 -28.01
CA VAL A 89 -0.16 1.30 -27.94
C VAL A 89 -0.94 0.82 -26.72
N LEU A 90 -1.44 1.76 -25.94
CA LEU A 90 -2.13 1.55 -24.68
C LEU A 90 -3.52 2.17 -24.79
N ASP A 91 -4.53 1.48 -24.28
CA ASP A 91 -5.89 2.01 -24.11
C ASP A 91 -6.61 2.46 -25.40
N VAL A 92 -6.08 2.08 -26.55
CA VAL A 92 -6.66 2.40 -27.86
C VAL A 92 -6.24 1.37 -28.89
N GLY A 93 -7.07 1.19 -29.92
CA GLY A 93 -6.79 0.32 -31.07
C GLY A 93 -7.53 -1.03 -31.04
N GLY A 94 -8.20 -1.36 -29.94
CA GLY A 94 -9.06 -2.54 -29.78
C GLY A 94 -8.31 -3.86 -29.76
N VAL A 95 -7.04 -3.86 -29.37
CA VAL A 95 -6.16 -5.05 -29.41
C VAL A 95 -5.37 -5.18 -28.11
N TYR A 96 -5.47 -6.37 -27.51
CA TYR A 96 -4.50 -6.87 -26.53
C TYR A 96 -3.58 -7.89 -27.20
N ASP A 97 -2.32 -7.52 -27.38
CA ASP A 97 -1.25 -8.39 -27.89
C ASP A 97 0.06 -8.01 -27.21
N PRO A 98 0.47 -8.72 -26.14
CA PRO A 98 1.69 -8.40 -25.42
C PRO A 98 2.96 -8.63 -26.24
N THR A 99 2.91 -9.46 -27.30
CA THR A 99 4.07 -9.69 -28.19
C THR A 99 4.37 -8.47 -29.07
N ARG A 100 3.36 -7.62 -29.28
CA ARG A 100 3.41 -6.37 -30.04
C ARG A 100 3.21 -5.13 -29.17
N ASP A 101 3.24 -5.26 -27.85
CA ASP A 101 3.03 -4.17 -26.90
C ASP A 101 1.73 -3.39 -27.16
N ARG A 102 0.65 -4.13 -27.44
CA ARG A 102 -0.70 -3.60 -27.58
C ARG A 102 -1.48 -3.94 -26.33
N PHE A 103 -1.90 -2.93 -25.58
CA PHE A 103 -2.51 -3.04 -24.26
C PHE A 103 -3.83 -2.28 -24.20
N ASP A 104 -4.79 -2.66 -25.06
CA ASP A 104 -6.17 -2.19 -24.99
C ASP A 104 -7.06 -3.27 -24.37
N HIS A 105 -8.09 -2.84 -23.64
CA HIS A 105 -9.04 -3.68 -22.91
C HIS A 105 -10.50 -3.45 -23.36
N HIS A 106 -10.78 -2.45 -24.22
CA HIS A 106 -12.13 -2.07 -24.63
C HIS A 106 -12.84 -3.06 -25.58
N GLN A 107 -12.12 -4.07 -26.09
CA GLN A 107 -12.64 -5.04 -27.04
C GLN A 107 -13.71 -5.96 -26.42
N LYS A 108 -14.73 -6.27 -27.22
CA LYS A 108 -15.80 -7.19 -26.81
C LYS A 108 -15.22 -8.56 -26.46
N GLY A 109 -15.57 -9.07 -25.28
CA GLY A 109 -15.11 -10.37 -24.79
C GLY A 109 -13.72 -10.35 -24.15
N PHE A 110 -13.19 -9.17 -23.82
CA PHE A 110 -12.00 -9.07 -22.98
C PHE A 110 -12.29 -9.56 -21.55
N GLU A 111 -11.52 -10.55 -21.10
CA GLU A 111 -11.68 -11.23 -19.80
C GLU A 111 -10.32 -11.41 -19.09
N GLU A 112 -9.27 -10.71 -19.53
CA GLU A 112 -7.94 -10.86 -18.95
C GLU A 112 -7.92 -10.29 -17.52
N VAL A 113 -7.39 -11.09 -16.60
CA VAL A 113 -7.19 -10.74 -15.19
C VAL A 113 -5.72 -10.82 -14.83
N PHE A 114 -5.33 -10.23 -13.70
CA PHE A 114 -3.94 -10.31 -13.21
C PHE A 114 -3.49 -11.75 -12.95
N GLY A 115 -4.40 -12.62 -12.53
CA GLY A 115 -4.10 -13.97 -12.05
C GLY A 115 -3.89 -13.97 -10.54
N HIS A 116 -3.19 -14.96 -9.99
CA HIS A 116 -2.82 -15.02 -8.55
C HIS A 116 -4.01 -14.93 -7.56
N GLY A 117 -5.22 -15.32 -7.99
CA GLY A 117 -6.45 -15.25 -7.19
C GLY A 117 -7.26 -13.95 -7.37
N PHE A 118 -6.74 -12.96 -8.10
CA PHE A 118 -7.48 -11.75 -8.46
C PHE A 118 -8.40 -12.03 -9.65
N THR A 119 -9.61 -11.48 -9.58
CA THR A 119 -10.69 -11.70 -10.57
C THR A 119 -11.11 -10.41 -11.28
N THR A 120 -10.60 -9.27 -10.84
CA THR A 120 -10.81 -7.96 -11.48
C THR A 120 -10.21 -7.97 -12.89
N LYS A 121 -11.01 -7.57 -13.88
CA LYS A 121 -10.53 -7.36 -15.26
C LYS A 121 -9.50 -6.25 -15.29
N LEU A 122 -8.45 -6.42 -16.08
CA LEU A 122 -7.38 -5.42 -16.20
C LEU A 122 -7.83 -4.22 -17.03
N SER A 123 -7.41 -3.02 -16.64
CA SER A 123 -7.38 -1.85 -17.53
C SER A 123 -6.04 -1.78 -18.28
N SER A 124 -5.82 -0.74 -19.07
CA SER A 124 -4.54 -0.52 -19.76
C SER A 124 -3.36 -0.46 -18.78
N ALA A 125 -3.53 0.22 -17.64
CA ALA A 125 -2.54 0.22 -16.56
C ALA A 125 -2.26 -1.19 -16.02
N GLY A 126 -3.31 -1.97 -15.76
CA GLY A 126 -3.20 -3.34 -15.28
C GLY A 126 -2.44 -4.25 -16.25
N LEU A 127 -2.69 -4.10 -17.55
CA LEU A 127 -1.97 -4.83 -18.60
C LEU A 127 -0.48 -4.46 -18.63
N VAL A 128 -0.15 -3.17 -18.61
CA VAL A 128 1.24 -2.72 -18.53
C VAL A 128 1.91 -3.26 -17.27
N TYR A 129 1.24 -3.19 -16.12
CA TYR A 129 1.75 -3.70 -14.86
C TYR A 129 1.95 -5.23 -14.89
N LYS A 130 1.03 -5.99 -15.49
CA LYS A 130 1.15 -7.44 -15.63
C LYS A 130 2.42 -7.86 -16.37
N HIS A 131 2.78 -7.13 -17.43
CA HIS A 131 3.93 -7.47 -18.29
C HIS A 131 5.24 -6.81 -17.86
N TYR A 132 5.19 -5.64 -17.24
CA TYR A 132 6.37 -4.83 -16.92
C TYR A 132 6.54 -4.52 -15.42
N GLY A 133 5.57 -4.86 -14.57
CA GLY A 133 5.60 -4.51 -13.16
C GLY A 133 6.74 -5.17 -12.39
N LEU A 134 7.12 -6.41 -12.73
CA LEU A 134 8.30 -7.08 -12.17
C LEU A 134 9.59 -6.32 -12.49
N GLU A 135 9.79 -5.95 -13.75
CA GLU A 135 10.94 -5.15 -14.20
C GLU A 135 11.02 -3.80 -13.44
N ILE A 136 9.88 -3.10 -13.35
CA ILE A 136 9.80 -1.79 -12.70
C ILE A 136 10.14 -1.89 -11.21
N ILE A 137 9.59 -2.88 -10.51
CA ILE A 137 9.87 -3.11 -9.08
C ILE A 137 11.32 -3.53 -8.88
N ALA A 138 11.82 -4.47 -9.67
CA ALA A 138 13.21 -4.94 -9.62
C ALA A 138 14.20 -3.78 -9.73
N LYS A 139 13.98 -2.87 -10.69
CA LYS A 139 14.77 -1.65 -10.85
C LYS A 139 14.71 -0.72 -9.66
N GLU A 140 13.52 -0.47 -9.11
CA GLU A 140 13.36 0.42 -7.95
C GLU A 140 14.04 -0.17 -6.70
N LEU A 141 14.13 -1.50 -6.59
CA LEU A 141 14.81 -2.19 -5.49
C LEU A 141 16.31 -2.45 -5.74
N GLU A 142 16.79 -2.28 -6.97
CA GLU A 142 18.14 -2.70 -7.40
C GLU A 142 18.39 -4.21 -7.19
N LEU A 143 17.38 -5.01 -7.52
CA LEU A 143 17.39 -6.48 -7.43
C LEU A 143 17.05 -7.10 -8.80
N GLU A 144 17.24 -8.42 -8.93
CA GLU A 144 16.79 -9.17 -10.09
C GLU A 144 15.27 -9.44 -10.04
N GLU A 145 14.61 -9.54 -11.20
CA GLU A 145 13.16 -9.82 -11.29
C GLU A 145 12.74 -11.12 -10.59
N GLY A 146 13.63 -12.12 -10.57
CA GLY A 146 13.40 -13.40 -9.90
C GLY A 146 13.55 -13.35 -8.37
N HIS A 147 13.94 -12.21 -7.78
CA HIS A 147 14.15 -12.11 -6.35
C HIS A 147 12.83 -12.27 -5.57
N PRO A 148 12.77 -13.07 -4.48
CA PRO A 148 11.53 -13.30 -3.73
C PRO A 148 10.84 -12.02 -3.24
N ASP A 149 11.63 -11.02 -2.82
CA ASP A 149 11.09 -9.72 -2.41
C ASP A 149 10.42 -8.96 -3.56
N VAL A 150 10.97 -9.03 -4.78
CA VAL A 150 10.35 -8.42 -5.97
C VAL A 150 9.01 -9.09 -6.25
N GLN A 151 8.97 -10.43 -6.23
CA GLN A 151 7.74 -11.20 -6.41
C GLN A 151 6.69 -10.88 -5.34
N ARG A 152 7.10 -10.73 -4.08
CA ARG A 152 6.20 -10.36 -2.98
C ARG A 152 5.65 -8.95 -3.13
N LEU A 153 6.49 -8.00 -3.54
CA LEU A 153 6.06 -6.63 -3.81
C LEU A 153 5.16 -6.53 -5.04
N PHE A 154 5.37 -7.34 -6.06
CA PHE A 154 4.52 -7.39 -7.25
C PHE A 154 3.05 -7.70 -6.90
N LEU A 155 2.84 -8.70 -6.03
CA LEU A 155 1.49 -9.03 -5.56
C LEU A 155 0.95 -7.97 -4.58
N ALA A 156 1.78 -7.44 -3.67
CA ALA A 156 1.36 -6.46 -2.68
C ALA A 156 0.98 -5.11 -3.29
N VAL A 157 1.74 -4.64 -4.28
CA VAL A 157 1.48 -3.39 -5.01
C VAL A 157 0.24 -3.56 -5.90
N TYR A 158 0.04 -4.73 -6.52
CA TYR A 158 -1.20 -4.98 -7.24
C TYR A 158 -2.43 -4.85 -6.32
N LYS A 159 -2.43 -5.61 -5.23
CA LYS A 159 -3.52 -5.65 -4.23
C LYS A 159 -3.82 -4.29 -3.60
N SER A 160 -2.78 -3.49 -3.32
CA SER A 160 -2.93 -2.25 -2.55
C SER A 160 -3.09 -1.00 -3.40
N PHE A 161 -2.84 -1.10 -4.72
CA PHE A 161 -2.81 0.06 -5.60
C PHE A 161 -3.44 -0.22 -6.97
N MET A 162 -2.91 -1.18 -7.73
CA MET A 162 -3.30 -1.38 -9.14
C MET A 162 -4.74 -1.89 -9.30
N GLU A 163 -5.17 -2.84 -8.48
CA GLU A 163 -6.50 -3.46 -8.61
C GLU A 163 -7.63 -2.41 -8.51
N ALA A 164 -7.44 -1.38 -7.68
CA ALA A 164 -8.42 -0.30 -7.57
C ALA A 164 -8.50 0.57 -8.84
N ILE A 165 -7.39 0.72 -9.57
CA ILE A 165 -7.37 1.42 -10.87
C ILE A 165 -8.08 0.58 -11.92
N ASP A 166 -7.75 -0.71 -12.00
CA ASP A 166 -8.39 -1.68 -12.88
C ASP A 166 -9.92 -1.73 -12.65
N ALA A 167 -10.34 -1.83 -11.39
CA ALA A 167 -11.74 -1.93 -11.01
C ALA A 167 -12.52 -0.66 -11.36
N VAL A 168 -11.99 0.52 -11.04
CA VAL A 168 -12.68 1.80 -11.31
C VAL A 168 -12.89 2.01 -12.81
N ASP A 169 -11.87 1.70 -13.60
CA ASP A 169 -11.90 1.88 -15.04
C ASP A 169 -12.86 0.89 -15.73
N ASN A 170 -12.88 -0.37 -15.28
CA ASN A 170 -13.85 -1.37 -15.74
C ASN A 170 -15.26 -1.21 -15.14
N GLY A 171 -15.54 -0.15 -14.38
CA GLY A 171 -16.85 0.11 -13.78
C GLY A 171 -17.27 -0.93 -12.72
N VAL A 172 -16.31 -1.56 -12.05
CA VAL A 172 -16.54 -2.57 -11.02
C VAL A 172 -16.84 -1.91 -9.68
N ASN A 173 -17.99 -2.27 -9.09
CA ASN A 173 -18.34 -1.84 -7.75
C ASN A 173 -17.45 -2.51 -6.70
N ARG A 174 -17.10 -1.79 -5.63
CA ARG A 174 -16.29 -2.33 -4.53
C ARG A 174 -16.97 -3.48 -3.78
N TYR A 175 -18.30 -3.49 -3.78
CA TYR A 175 -19.11 -4.50 -3.11
C TYR A 175 -20.27 -4.88 -4.03
N ASP A 176 -20.61 -6.17 -4.06
CA ASP A 176 -21.81 -6.67 -4.71
C ASP A 176 -23.04 -6.36 -3.86
N THR A 177 -23.58 -5.15 -4.01
CA THR A 177 -24.73 -4.68 -3.24
C THR A 177 -25.57 -3.67 -4.01
N ASP A 178 -26.89 -3.78 -3.85
CA ASP A 178 -27.85 -2.81 -4.39
C ASP A 178 -28.06 -1.60 -3.45
N LEU A 179 -27.42 -1.59 -2.29
CA LEU A 179 -27.53 -0.49 -1.34
C LEU A 179 -26.73 0.73 -1.81
N PRO A 180 -27.27 1.96 -1.70
CA PRO A 180 -26.51 3.16 -2.01
C PRO A 180 -25.33 3.32 -1.03
N PRO A 181 -24.20 3.90 -1.47
CA PRO A 181 -23.08 4.14 -0.58
C PRO A 181 -23.48 5.13 0.53
N ARG A 182 -23.02 4.88 1.76
CA ARG A 182 -23.29 5.76 2.91
C ARG A 182 -22.75 7.18 2.73
N TYR A 183 -21.73 7.34 1.89
CA TYR A 183 -21.15 8.62 1.50
C TYR A 183 -20.44 8.49 0.15
N VAL A 184 -20.34 9.59 -0.59
CA VAL A 184 -19.57 9.66 -1.84
C VAL A 184 -18.10 9.91 -1.51
N ASN A 185 -17.19 9.13 -2.10
CA ASN A 185 -15.76 9.33 -1.98
C ASN A 185 -15.17 9.69 -3.35
N ASN A 186 -14.75 10.94 -3.50
CA ASN A 186 -14.10 11.50 -4.70
C ASN A 186 -12.64 11.91 -4.43
N THR A 187 -12.02 11.41 -3.37
CA THR A 187 -10.63 11.69 -2.99
C THR A 187 -9.63 10.68 -3.56
N HIS A 188 -10.11 9.57 -4.13
CA HIS A 188 -9.26 8.55 -4.75
C HIS A 188 -8.51 9.07 -5.99
N LEU A 189 -7.45 8.34 -6.36
CA LEU A 189 -6.53 8.74 -7.44
C LEU A 189 -7.25 8.95 -8.77
N SER A 190 -8.14 8.05 -9.18
CA SER A 190 -8.87 8.22 -10.45
C SER A 190 -9.74 9.48 -10.49
N SER A 191 -10.40 9.83 -9.38
CA SER A 191 -11.12 11.11 -9.27
C SER A 191 -10.17 12.32 -9.35
N ARG A 192 -8.97 12.21 -8.78
CA ARG A 192 -7.97 13.30 -8.80
C ARG A 192 -7.36 13.49 -10.17
N VAL A 193 -7.09 12.40 -10.90
CA VAL A 193 -6.67 12.44 -12.30
C VAL A 193 -7.78 13.02 -13.17
N GLY A 194 -9.02 12.57 -12.98
CA GLY A 194 -10.17 13.09 -13.71
C GLY A 194 -10.32 14.62 -13.62
N ARG A 195 -10.03 15.21 -12.45
CA ARG A 195 -10.03 16.67 -12.24
C ARG A 195 -8.96 17.45 -13.00
N LEU A 196 -7.99 16.77 -13.62
CA LEU A 196 -6.98 17.41 -14.45
C LEU A 196 -7.42 17.54 -15.90
N ASN A 197 -8.49 16.85 -16.33
CA ASN A 197 -9.11 17.08 -17.63
C ASN A 197 -9.52 18.55 -17.78
N LEU A 198 -9.57 19.02 -19.03
CA LEU A 198 -10.01 20.39 -19.31
C LEU A 198 -11.46 20.56 -18.87
N ASP A 199 -11.75 21.67 -18.19
CA ASP A 199 -13.12 22.00 -17.84
C ASP A 199 -13.88 22.42 -19.09
N TRP A 200 -15.14 22.02 -19.21
CA TRP A 200 -16.00 22.36 -20.35
C TRP A 200 -16.24 23.87 -20.52
N MET A 201 -15.96 24.67 -19.48
CA MET A 201 -16.00 26.13 -19.49
C MET A 201 -14.67 26.78 -19.89
N GLU A 202 -13.57 26.02 -19.99
CA GLU A 202 -12.31 26.58 -20.46
C GLU A 202 -12.42 26.98 -21.94
N ALA A 203 -12.00 28.21 -22.25
CA ALA A 203 -12.03 28.73 -23.62
C ALA A 203 -11.02 28.04 -24.54
N ASP A 204 -9.90 27.57 -23.98
CA ASP A 204 -8.86 26.84 -24.72
C ASP A 204 -9.07 25.33 -24.57
N GLN A 205 -9.63 24.72 -25.60
CA GLN A 205 -9.84 23.27 -25.74
C GLN A 205 -8.84 22.65 -26.74
N SER A 206 -7.67 23.27 -26.92
CA SER A 206 -6.65 22.81 -27.87
C SER A 206 -6.03 21.47 -27.46
N SER A 207 -5.54 20.73 -28.45
CA SER A 207 -4.79 19.49 -28.23
C SER A 207 -3.53 19.68 -27.39
N GLU A 208 -2.88 20.83 -27.54
CA GLU A 208 -1.69 21.24 -26.79
C GLU A 208 -2.02 21.33 -25.31
N ARG A 209 -3.12 22.02 -24.98
CA ARG A 209 -3.58 22.20 -23.61
C ARG A 209 -4.03 20.89 -22.96
N GLU A 210 -4.72 20.06 -23.72
CA GLU A 210 -5.12 18.72 -23.29
C GLU A 210 -3.89 17.83 -23.02
N ASN A 211 -2.86 17.91 -23.85
CA ASN A 211 -1.62 17.16 -23.67
C ASN A 211 -0.82 17.64 -22.44
N GLU A 212 -0.79 18.95 -22.17
CA GLU A 212 -0.21 19.47 -20.91
C GLU A 212 -0.95 18.94 -19.68
N ALA A 213 -2.29 18.90 -19.73
CA ALA A 213 -3.11 18.31 -18.69
C ALA A 213 -2.81 16.82 -18.50
N PHE A 214 -2.68 16.06 -19.58
CA PHE A 214 -2.32 14.64 -19.54
C PHE A 214 -0.93 14.41 -18.92
N GLN A 215 0.07 15.24 -19.24
CA GLN A 215 1.39 15.13 -18.59
C GLN A 215 1.33 15.34 -17.08
N ARG A 216 0.48 16.25 -16.60
CA ARG A 216 0.22 16.42 -15.15
C ARG A 216 -0.46 15.19 -14.55
N ALA A 217 -1.39 14.57 -15.27
CA ALA A 217 -2.05 13.33 -14.84
C ALA A 217 -1.06 12.16 -14.74
N MET A 218 -0.20 11.98 -15.73
CA MET A 218 0.89 11.00 -15.69
C MET A 218 1.80 11.22 -14.48
N ALA A 219 2.20 12.46 -14.21
CA ALA A 219 3.07 12.78 -13.09
C ALA A 219 2.40 12.50 -11.73
N LEU A 220 1.10 12.81 -11.61
CA LEU A 220 0.30 12.53 -10.41
C LEU A 220 0.16 11.03 -10.16
N ALA A 221 -0.36 10.28 -11.14
CA ALA A 221 -0.60 8.86 -11.00
C ALA A 221 0.70 8.07 -10.83
N GLY A 222 1.72 8.41 -11.62
CA GLY A 222 3.03 7.80 -11.57
C GLY A 222 3.80 8.09 -10.27
N GLY A 223 3.69 9.31 -9.75
CA GLY A 223 4.27 9.70 -8.46
C GLY A 223 3.72 8.85 -7.33
N GLU A 224 2.39 8.72 -7.25
CA GLU A 224 1.73 7.91 -6.22
C GLU A 224 2.02 6.42 -6.34
N PHE A 225 2.10 5.90 -7.58
CA PHE A 225 2.53 4.52 -7.81
C PHE A 225 3.93 4.26 -7.24
N LEU A 226 4.91 5.13 -7.54
CA LEU A 226 6.27 4.97 -7.04
C LEU A 226 6.37 5.17 -5.53
N GLU A 227 5.59 6.09 -4.96
CA GLU A 227 5.49 6.25 -3.50
C GLU A 227 4.93 4.98 -2.85
N ASN A 228 3.92 4.35 -3.44
CA ASN A 228 3.36 3.09 -2.98
C ASN A 228 4.40 1.95 -3.05
N VAL A 229 5.10 1.79 -4.17
CA VAL A 229 6.17 0.79 -4.33
C VAL A 229 7.26 0.99 -3.27
N ARG A 230 7.72 2.23 -3.09
CA ARG A 230 8.77 2.58 -2.11
C ARG A 230 8.31 2.37 -0.67
N PHE A 231 7.07 2.71 -0.35
CA PHE A 231 6.49 2.43 0.97
C PHE A 231 6.51 0.91 1.23
N HIS A 232 6.07 0.11 0.26
CA HIS A 232 6.05 -1.32 0.44
C HIS A 232 7.46 -1.91 0.58
N ALA A 233 8.41 -1.46 -0.22
CA ALA A 233 9.80 -1.93 -0.17
C ALA A 233 10.51 -1.52 1.14
N LYS A 234 10.38 -0.26 1.57
CA LYS A 234 11.18 0.30 2.67
C LYS A 234 10.53 0.15 4.04
N SER A 235 9.21 0.05 4.11
CA SER A 235 8.46 0.05 5.37
C SER A 235 7.66 -1.24 5.57
N TRP A 236 6.81 -1.60 4.61
CA TRP A 236 5.92 -2.75 4.78
C TRP A 236 6.66 -4.09 4.75
N LEU A 237 7.52 -4.33 3.76
CA LEU A 237 8.18 -5.62 3.57
C LEU A 237 9.09 -5.99 4.77
N PRO A 238 9.96 -5.09 5.29
CA PRO A 238 10.76 -5.38 6.47
C PRO A 238 9.95 -5.56 7.75
N ALA A 239 8.71 -5.05 7.81
CA ALA A 239 7.84 -5.23 8.98
C ALA A 239 7.42 -6.69 9.16
N ARG A 240 7.39 -7.49 8.10
CA ARG A 240 6.91 -8.87 8.16
C ARG A 240 7.69 -9.73 9.17
N SER A 241 9.03 -9.67 9.13
CA SER A 241 9.86 -10.45 10.05
C SER A 241 9.67 -10.01 11.50
N ILE A 242 9.53 -8.70 11.74
CA ILE A 242 9.25 -8.16 13.07
C ILE A 242 7.92 -8.69 13.59
N VAL A 243 6.86 -8.66 12.77
CA VAL A 243 5.53 -9.15 13.15
C VAL A 243 5.58 -10.65 13.42
N LEU A 244 6.23 -11.43 12.56
CA LEU A 244 6.40 -12.88 12.76
C LEU A 244 7.12 -13.20 14.08
N GLU A 245 8.28 -12.56 14.32
CA GLU A 245 9.04 -12.75 15.58
C GLU A 245 8.19 -12.42 16.81
N CYS A 246 7.46 -11.30 16.78
CA CYS A 246 6.60 -10.89 17.89
C CYS A 246 5.38 -11.81 18.06
N LEU A 247 4.88 -12.37 16.96
CA LEU A 247 3.76 -13.30 16.96
C LEU A 247 4.17 -14.68 17.49
N GLU A 248 5.38 -15.15 17.19
CA GLU A 248 5.95 -16.37 17.75
C GLU A 248 6.22 -16.22 19.26
N ALA A 249 6.74 -15.08 19.70
CA ALA A 249 7.01 -14.76 21.11
C ALA A 249 5.75 -14.40 21.93
N ARG A 250 4.55 -14.36 21.34
CA ARG A 250 3.33 -13.85 22.00
C ARG A 250 3.00 -14.56 23.31
N ARG A 251 3.34 -15.85 23.44
CA ARG A 251 3.05 -16.64 24.66
C ARG A 251 3.91 -16.24 25.85
N ASP A 252 5.02 -15.54 25.62
CA ASP A 252 5.84 -14.95 26.67
C ASP A 252 5.19 -13.66 27.23
N VAL A 253 4.35 -12.99 26.41
CA VAL A 253 3.59 -11.80 26.79
C VAL A 253 2.27 -12.17 27.47
N ASP A 254 1.55 -13.11 26.87
CA ASP A 254 0.26 -13.60 27.33
C ASP A 254 0.20 -15.13 27.15
N PRO A 255 0.13 -15.92 28.24
CA PRO A 255 0.12 -17.39 28.16
C PRO A 255 -0.97 -17.97 27.25
N ASN A 256 -2.11 -17.26 27.11
CA ASN A 256 -3.20 -17.66 26.21
C ASN A 256 -2.89 -17.34 24.73
N GLY A 257 -1.96 -16.42 24.47
CA GLY A 257 -1.51 -16.04 23.14
C GLY A 257 -2.46 -15.11 22.39
N GLU A 258 -3.33 -14.38 23.09
CA GLU A 258 -4.28 -13.42 22.52
C GLU A 258 -3.71 -11.99 22.49
N ILE A 259 -2.59 -11.75 23.19
CA ILE A 259 -1.89 -10.45 23.21
C ILE A 259 -0.49 -10.64 22.65
N MET A 260 -0.08 -9.75 21.74
CA MET A 260 1.31 -9.65 21.30
C MET A 260 1.87 -8.26 21.55
N THR A 261 3.19 -8.17 21.70
CA THR A 261 3.90 -6.89 21.85
C THR A 261 4.85 -6.72 20.69
N LEU A 262 4.74 -5.61 19.96
CA LEU A 262 5.74 -5.22 18.97
C LEU A 262 6.95 -4.62 19.68
N ASN A 263 8.12 -5.21 19.44
CA ASN A 263 9.40 -4.68 19.93
C ASN A 263 9.75 -3.30 19.33
N ARG A 264 9.17 -2.97 18.17
CA ARG A 264 9.23 -1.68 17.49
C ARG A 264 7.95 -1.46 16.69
N PHE A 265 7.44 -0.24 16.69
CA PHE A 265 6.30 0.09 15.82
C PHE A 265 6.65 -0.10 14.34
N CYS A 266 5.80 -0.82 13.62
CA CYS A 266 5.89 -1.06 12.19
C CYS A 266 4.47 -1.27 11.61
N PRO A 267 4.29 -1.21 10.27
CA PRO A 267 3.03 -1.62 9.64
C PRO A 267 2.73 -3.09 9.91
N TRP A 268 1.88 -3.39 10.89
CA TRP A 268 1.67 -4.76 11.38
C TRP A 268 0.35 -5.40 10.93
N LYS A 269 -0.68 -4.60 10.67
CA LYS A 269 -2.06 -5.10 10.52
C LYS A 269 -2.20 -6.17 9.45
N LEU A 270 -1.83 -5.87 8.20
CA LEU A 270 -1.97 -6.81 7.10
C LEU A 270 -1.12 -8.07 7.31
N HIS A 271 0.12 -7.91 7.79
CA HIS A 271 1.00 -9.04 8.10
C HIS A 271 0.41 -9.93 9.18
N LEU A 272 -0.24 -9.38 10.20
CA LEU A 272 -0.89 -10.18 11.23
C LEU A 272 -1.95 -11.10 10.63
N PHE A 273 -2.83 -10.58 9.77
CA PHE A 273 -3.87 -11.40 9.12
C PHE A 273 -3.27 -12.49 8.23
N GLU A 274 -2.30 -12.13 7.38
CA GLU A 274 -1.61 -13.10 6.50
C GLU A 274 -0.91 -14.19 7.32
N LEU A 275 -0.18 -13.81 8.37
CA LEU A 275 0.56 -14.74 9.20
C LEU A 275 -0.37 -15.64 10.04
N GLU A 276 -1.47 -15.12 10.57
CA GLU A 276 -2.46 -15.94 11.29
C GLU A 276 -3.07 -17.03 10.39
N GLU A 277 -3.35 -16.70 9.13
CA GLU A 277 -3.84 -17.66 8.13
C GLU A 277 -2.76 -18.68 7.76
N GLU A 278 -1.55 -18.24 7.42
CA GLU A 278 -0.44 -19.10 7.01
C GLU A 278 0.00 -20.06 8.12
N THR A 279 0.07 -19.57 9.36
CA THR A 279 0.56 -20.33 10.52
C THR A 279 -0.54 -21.01 11.32
N LYS A 280 -1.82 -20.79 10.95
CA LYS A 280 -3.02 -21.35 11.59
C LYS A 280 -3.04 -21.12 13.10
N ILE A 281 -2.79 -19.87 13.49
CA ILE A 281 -2.74 -19.50 14.91
C ILE A 281 -4.14 -19.57 15.53
N ASP A 282 -4.20 -20.25 16.69
CA ASP A 282 -5.36 -20.32 17.56
C ASP A 282 -4.90 -20.22 19.04
N PRO A 283 -5.47 -19.32 19.87
CA PRO A 283 -6.44 -18.28 19.51
C PRO A 283 -5.82 -17.14 18.68
N SER A 284 -6.67 -16.44 17.92
CA SER A 284 -6.31 -15.24 17.17
C SER A 284 -5.90 -14.09 18.10
N ILE A 285 -4.99 -13.21 17.67
CA ILE A 285 -4.62 -12.00 18.41
C ILE A 285 -5.83 -11.06 18.57
N LYS A 286 -6.05 -10.57 19.78
CA LYS A 286 -7.05 -9.56 20.13
C LYS A 286 -6.42 -8.18 20.33
N TYR A 287 -5.24 -8.12 20.95
CA TYR A 287 -4.56 -6.87 21.24
C TYR A 287 -3.09 -6.88 20.82
N VAL A 288 -2.66 -5.78 20.22
CA VAL A 288 -1.25 -5.51 19.88
C VAL A 288 -0.77 -4.33 20.71
N LEU A 289 0.30 -4.56 21.48
CA LEU A 289 0.96 -3.55 22.29
C LEU A 289 2.16 -2.97 21.53
N TYR A 290 2.36 -1.67 21.60
CA TYR A 290 3.55 -1.03 21.04
C TYR A 290 3.84 0.31 21.69
N GLN A 291 5.11 0.69 21.74
CA GLN A 291 5.53 1.99 22.22
C GLN A 291 5.49 3.03 21.09
N ILE A 292 4.97 4.23 21.39
CA ILE A 292 5.11 5.38 20.50
C ILE A 292 6.38 6.14 20.88
N ILE A 293 7.30 6.24 19.93
CA ILE A 293 8.48 7.07 20.03
C ILE A 293 8.25 8.30 19.16
N LEU A 294 7.91 9.44 19.78
CA LEU A 294 7.64 10.69 19.06
C LEU A 294 8.85 11.20 18.25
N SER A 295 10.09 10.90 18.68
CA SER A 295 11.28 11.32 17.93
C SER A 295 11.41 10.63 16.56
N ALA A 296 10.79 9.46 16.35
CA ALA A 296 10.75 8.79 15.05
C ALA A 296 9.78 9.46 14.06
N MET A 297 8.90 10.35 14.53
CA MET A 297 8.02 11.15 13.68
C MET A 297 8.69 12.47 13.23
N GLU A 298 9.73 12.94 13.93
CA GLU A 298 10.36 14.24 13.65
C GLU A 298 11.22 14.25 12.37
N GLU A 299 11.84 13.13 11.99
CA GLU A 299 12.70 13.07 10.78
C GLU A 299 11.91 13.20 9.46
N ASN A 300 10.62 12.83 9.44
CA ASN A 300 9.77 12.95 8.24
C ASN A 300 8.95 14.26 8.18
N LEU A 301 8.95 15.08 9.25
CA LEU A 301 8.13 16.28 9.36
C LEU A 301 8.87 17.59 8.98
N SER A 302 10.08 17.51 8.43
CA SER A 302 10.88 18.68 8.06
C SER A 302 10.25 19.56 6.97
N ILE A 303 9.26 19.05 6.22
CA ILE A 303 8.58 19.79 5.14
C ILE A 303 7.48 20.74 5.69
N TYR A 304 6.95 20.48 6.90
CA TYR A 304 5.84 21.27 7.47
C TYR A 304 6.24 22.25 8.57
N ARG A 305 7.54 22.44 8.84
CA ARG A 305 8.02 23.38 9.87
C ARG A 305 8.09 24.81 9.33
N LYS A 306 6.94 25.49 9.33
CA LYS A 306 6.94 26.93 9.65
C LYS A 306 5.84 27.21 10.67
N LYS A 307 6.28 27.57 11.89
CA LYS A 307 5.51 28.25 12.93
C LYS A 307 4.71 27.38 13.91
N ILE A 308 5.38 26.45 14.61
CA ILE A 308 4.99 26.17 16.00
C ILE A 308 6.24 26.28 16.88
N GLU A 309 6.32 27.39 17.61
CA GLU A 309 7.29 27.65 18.65
C GLU A 309 6.89 26.81 19.87
N TYR A 310 7.49 25.62 20.01
CA TYR A 310 7.17 24.69 21.10
C TYR A 310 7.87 25.10 22.39
N THR A 311 7.10 25.74 23.26
CA THR A 311 7.39 25.91 24.68
C THR A 311 7.10 24.61 25.44
N LYS A 312 7.94 24.33 26.45
CA LYS A 312 7.86 23.23 27.45
C LYS A 312 8.10 21.80 26.93
N LYS A 313 9.29 21.28 27.27
CA LYS A 313 9.60 19.92 27.74
C LYS A 313 8.44 18.92 27.52
N ASP A 314 8.37 18.32 26.34
CA ASP A 314 7.32 17.37 25.99
C ASP A 314 7.54 16.05 26.75
N GLU A 315 6.90 15.92 27.91
CA GLU A 315 6.81 14.68 28.69
C GLU A 315 5.92 13.61 28.02
N ARG A 316 5.55 13.76 26.74
CA ARG A 316 5.03 12.65 25.91
C ARG A 316 6.12 11.61 25.57
N SER A 317 7.15 11.51 26.40
CA SER A 317 8.19 10.51 26.31
C SER A 317 7.59 9.12 26.55
N LYS A 318 7.66 8.26 25.53
CA LYS A 318 7.53 6.79 25.67
C LYS A 318 6.17 6.25 26.16
N SER A 319 5.04 6.82 25.75
CA SER A 319 3.73 6.20 26.03
C SER A 319 3.52 4.91 25.21
N TRP A 320 2.83 3.95 25.81
CA TRP A 320 2.44 2.68 25.20
C TRP A 320 1.02 2.74 24.66
N ARG A 321 0.76 1.95 23.63
CA ARG A 321 -0.56 1.74 23.06
C ARG A 321 -0.99 0.30 23.24
N VAL A 322 -2.29 0.15 23.47
CA VAL A 322 -3.03 -1.11 23.36
C VAL A 322 -4.00 -0.93 22.21
N GLN A 323 -3.79 -1.61 21.09
CA GLN A 323 -4.65 -1.52 19.92
C GLN A 323 -5.36 -2.85 19.69
N ALA A 324 -6.69 -2.79 19.56
CA ALA A 324 -7.48 -3.96 19.22
C ALA A 324 -7.31 -4.32 17.74
N ALA A 325 -7.11 -5.61 17.46
CA ALA A 325 -7.07 -6.12 16.09
C ALA A 325 -8.47 -6.09 15.46
N SER A 326 -8.57 -5.68 14.20
CA SER A 326 -9.84 -5.68 13.44
C SER A 326 -10.33 -7.10 13.15
N VAL A 327 -11.63 -7.27 12.90
CA VAL A 327 -12.20 -8.56 12.46
C VAL A 327 -11.72 -8.95 11.06
N ALA A 328 -11.46 -7.96 10.19
CA ALA A 328 -10.87 -8.13 8.87
C ALA A 328 -10.04 -6.88 8.48
N PRO A 329 -9.13 -6.97 7.50
CA PRO A 329 -8.25 -5.87 7.11
C PRO A 329 -8.96 -4.58 6.67
N ASP A 330 -10.15 -4.68 6.08
CA ASP A 330 -10.97 -3.60 5.53
C ASP A 330 -12.09 -3.13 6.49
N LYS A 331 -12.14 -3.70 7.70
CA LYS A 331 -13.20 -3.47 8.69
C LYS A 331 -12.72 -2.64 9.87
N PHE A 332 -13.59 -1.76 10.36
CA PHE A 332 -13.31 -0.93 11.54
C PHE A 332 -13.67 -1.66 12.84
N GLU A 333 -14.51 -2.69 12.76
CA GLU A 333 -14.93 -3.53 13.85
C GLU A 333 -13.74 -4.28 14.44
N SER A 334 -13.55 -4.15 15.76
CA SER A 334 -12.48 -4.84 16.48
C SER A 334 -12.92 -6.25 16.89
N ARG A 335 -12.02 -7.24 16.83
CA ARG A 335 -12.25 -8.61 17.35
C ARG A 335 -12.68 -8.59 18.81
N LYS A 336 -12.06 -7.70 19.58
CA LYS A 336 -12.45 -7.39 20.95
C LYS A 336 -12.09 -5.93 21.27
N PRO A 337 -13.05 -4.99 21.15
CA PRO A 337 -12.79 -3.59 21.53
C PRO A 337 -12.51 -3.52 23.04
N LEU A 338 -11.83 -2.45 23.47
CA LEU A 338 -11.66 -2.14 24.89
C LEU A 338 -13.03 -1.95 25.58
N PRO A 339 -13.14 -2.23 26.90
CA PRO A 339 -14.40 -2.23 27.66
C PRO A 339 -15.20 -0.95 27.48
N VAL A 340 -16.52 -1.06 27.34
CA VAL A 340 -17.43 0.08 27.13
C VAL A 340 -17.25 1.13 28.23
N GLN A 341 -17.15 0.71 29.50
CA GLN A 341 -16.95 1.63 30.62
C GLN A 341 -15.66 2.47 30.53
N TRP A 342 -14.64 2.06 29.77
CA TRP A 342 -13.41 2.83 29.62
C TRP A 342 -13.47 3.84 28.47
N ARG A 343 -14.38 3.65 27.50
CA ARG A 343 -14.37 4.37 26.24
C ARG A 343 -14.66 5.85 26.44
N GLY A 344 -13.82 6.71 25.86
CA GLY A 344 -13.92 8.16 25.99
C GLY A 344 -13.26 8.73 27.25
N LEU A 345 -12.90 7.89 28.23
CA LEU A 345 -12.22 8.33 29.45
C LEU A 345 -10.73 8.53 29.24
N ARG A 346 -10.13 9.37 30.08
CA ARG A 346 -8.73 9.80 30.00
C ARG A 346 -8.08 9.89 31.39
N ASP A 347 -6.76 9.86 31.39
CA ASP A 347 -5.90 10.21 32.53
C ASP A 347 -6.34 9.59 33.88
N GLU A 348 -6.45 10.40 34.94
CA GLU A 348 -6.78 9.93 36.30
C GLU A 348 -8.18 9.29 36.37
N GLU A 349 -9.19 9.83 35.70
CA GLU A 349 -10.55 9.27 35.69
C GLU A 349 -10.57 7.83 35.14
N LEU A 350 -9.86 7.60 34.04
CA LEU A 350 -9.70 6.25 33.49
C LEU A 350 -8.87 5.36 34.43
N SER A 351 -7.85 5.91 35.07
CA SER A 351 -6.99 5.15 36.00
C SER A 351 -7.76 4.69 37.24
N GLU A 352 -8.60 5.56 37.80
CA GLU A 352 -9.47 5.28 38.94
C GLU A 352 -10.53 4.22 38.59
N LEU A 353 -11.23 4.40 37.46
CA LEU A 353 -12.29 3.47 37.05
C LEU A 353 -11.74 2.08 36.69
N SER A 354 -10.62 2.02 35.97
CA SER A 354 -10.02 0.75 35.54
C SER A 354 -9.24 0.06 36.65
N GLY A 355 -8.87 0.79 37.71
CA GLY A 355 -7.90 0.31 38.71
C GLY A 355 -6.48 0.17 38.17
N ILE A 356 -6.18 0.71 36.98
CA ILE A 356 -4.88 0.60 36.32
C ILE A 356 -4.20 1.98 36.31
N PRO A 357 -3.09 2.16 37.02
CA PRO A 357 -2.43 3.46 37.09
C PRO A 357 -1.82 3.88 35.76
N GLY A 358 -1.71 5.19 35.55
CA GLY A 358 -0.99 5.76 34.42
C GLY A 358 -1.71 5.62 33.07
N CYS A 359 -3.02 5.37 33.08
CA CYS A 359 -3.82 5.42 31.87
C CYS A 359 -3.76 6.81 31.22
N VAL A 360 -3.82 6.86 29.89
CA VAL A 360 -3.77 8.11 29.11
C VAL A 360 -5.12 8.36 28.44
N PHE A 361 -5.67 7.36 27.76
CA PHE A 361 -6.99 7.44 27.13
C PHE A 361 -7.48 6.08 26.64
N VAL A 362 -8.78 5.98 26.38
CA VAL A 362 -9.37 4.97 25.48
C VAL A 362 -10.26 5.68 24.47
N HIS A 363 -10.10 5.38 23.18
CA HIS A 363 -10.95 5.94 22.13
C HIS A 363 -12.43 5.54 22.33
N MET A 364 -13.37 6.40 21.91
CA MET A 364 -14.81 6.17 22.11
C MET A 364 -15.32 4.86 21.48
N SER A 365 -14.72 4.38 20.38
CA SER A 365 -15.07 3.07 19.79
C SER A 365 -14.33 1.88 20.43
N GLY A 366 -13.40 2.13 21.35
CA GLY A 366 -12.62 1.09 22.04
C GLY A 366 -11.51 0.45 21.20
N PHE A 367 -11.26 0.90 19.97
CA PHE A 367 -10.24 0.27 19.11
C PHE A 367 -8.79 0.49 19.58
N ILE A 368 -8.55 1.52 20.38
CA ILE A 368 -7.21 1.87 20.88
C ILE A 368 -7.29 2.54 22.25
N GLY A 369 -6.31 2.25 23.09
CA GLY A 369 -6.05 2.96 24.33
C GLY A 369 -4.56 3.20 24.53
N GLY A 370 -4.21 3.93 25.58
CA GLY A 370 -2.83 4.22 25.91
C GLY A 370 -2.57 4.25 27.41
N ASN A 371 -1.35 3.88 27.78
CA ASN A 371 -0.83 3.95 29.14
C ASN A 371 0.61 4.52 29.12
N LYS A 372 1.05 5.11 30.23
CA LYS A 372 2.40 5.64 30.40
C LYS A 372 3.47 4.53 30.46
N SER A 373 3.13 3.31 30.91
CA SER A 373 4.05 2.18 31.01
C SER A 373 3.64 0.96 30.18
N TYR A 374 4.60 0.05 29.97
CA TYR A 374 4.34 -1.23 29.31
C TYR A 374 3.41 -2.09 30.16
N GLU A 375 3.70 -2.18 31.46
CA GLU A 375 2.97 -2.97 32.44
C GLU A 375 1.52 -2.50 32.55
N GLY A 376 1.29 -1.18 32.50
CA GLY A 376 -0.05 -0.60 32.48
C GLY A 376 -0.81 -0.93 31.19
N ALA A 377 -0.17 -0.81 30.02
CA ALA A 377 -0.81 -1.18 28.74
C ALA A 377 -1.13 -2.68 28.66
N LEU A 378 -0.25 -3.54 29.17
CA LEU A 378 -0.48 -4.98 29.27
C LEU A 378 -1.61 -5.30 30.25
N SER A 379 -1.67 -4.60 31.39
CA SER A 379 -2.77 -4.74 32.34
C SER A 379 -4.10 -4.33 31.71
N MET A 380 -4.12 -3.25 30.93
CA MET A 380 -5.33 -2.83 30.18
C MET A 380 -5.79 -3.93 29.22
N ALA A 381 -4.88 -4.51 28.43
CA ALA A 381 -5.22 -5.60 27.52
C ALA A 381 -5.74 -6.85 28.25
N ARG A 382 -5.09 -7.25 29.35
CA ARG A 382 -5.48 -8.43 30.15
C ARG A 382 -6.82 -8.26 30.84
N GLU A 383 -7.09 -7.10 31.45
CA GLU A 383 -8.38 -6.82 32.06
C GLU A 383 -9.47 -6.70 30.99
N ALA A 384 -9.16 -6.10 29.85
CA ALA A 384 -10.09 -6.05 28.72
C ALA A 384 -10.51 -7.46 28.26
N LEU A 385 -9.58 -8.43 28.17
CA LEU A 385 -9.89 -9.82 27.81
C LEU A 385 -10.92 -10.47 28.75
N LYS A 386 -10.90 -10.15 30.04
CA LYS A 386 -11.82 -10.71 31.06
C LYS A 386 -13.20 -10.07 31.06
N LEU A 387 -13.26 -8.77 30.77
CA LEU A 387 -14.51 -8.02 30.75
C LEU A 387 -15.33 -8.43 29.52
N GLN A 388 -16.63 -8.64 29.72
CA GLN A 388 -17.55 -8.90 28.62
C GLN A 388 -17.70 -7.63 27.79
N VAL A 389 -17.81 -7.82 26.47
CA VAL A 389 -18.18 -6.75 25.56
C VAL A 389 -19.71 -6.74 25.59
N GLU A 390 -20.32 -5.85 26.38
CA GLU A 390 -21.75 -5.54 26.22
C GLU A 390 -22.01 -4.90 24.86
#